data_AF-A0A4R2NNK1-F1
#
_entry.id   AF-A0A4R2NNK1-F1
#
_cell.length_a   1.000
_cell.length_b   1.000
_cell.length_c   1.000
_cell.angle_alpha   90.00
_cell.angle_beta   90.00
_cell.angle_gamma   90.00
#
_symmetry.space_group_name_H-M   'P 1'
#
loop_
_entity.id
_entity.type
_entity.pdbx_description
1 polymer ?
#
loop_
_entity_poly.entity_id
_entity_poly.type
_entity_poly.pdbx_seq_one_letter_code
_entity_poly.pdbx_strand_id
1 'polypeptide(L)'
;MIEAALFFAFGCYGLGLLFNLWRIVRGPDVADRILALDTMVINLIAILILYGILHGTAIYYEASMLVAMVGFVSTVAYCRFVLRGDIIE
;
A
#
# COMPACT_ATOMS: atom_id res chain seq x y z
N MET A 1 -3.19 5.44 -26.32
CA MET A 1 -3.38 6.52 -25.32
C MET A 1 -3.53 5.97 -23.91
N ILE A 2 -4.47 5.05 -23.66
CA ILE A 2 -4.62 4.39 -22.34
C ILE A 2 -3.33 3.70 -21.89
N GLU A 3 -2.65 2.99 -22.78
CA GLU A 3 -1.41 2.27 -22.44
C GLU A 3 -0.29 3.19 -21.94
N ALA A 4 -0.07 4.34 -22.60
CA ALA A 4 0.89 5.33 -22.12
C ALA A 4 0.50 5.92 -20.76
N ALA A 5 -0.80 6.13 -20.51
CA ALA A 5 -1.30 6.58 -19.21
C ALA A 5 -1.07 5.53 -18.11
N LEU A 6 -1.23 4.24 -18.44
CA LEU A 6 -0.93 3.14 -17.51
C LEU A 6 0.55 3.10 -17.14
N PHE A 7 1.45 3.15 -18.13
CA PHE A 7 2.90 3.16 -17.86
C PHE A 7 3.34 4.40 -17.06
N PHE A 8 2.76 5.57 -17.36
CA PHE A 8 2.99 6.76 -16.56
C PHE A 8 2.53 6.57 -15.10
N ALA A 9 1.32 6.03 -14.89
CA ALA A 9 0.81 5.74 -13.56
C ALA A 9 1.68 4.72 -12.81
N PHE A 10 2.14 3.65 -13.48
CA PHE A 10 3.09 2.69 -12.91
C PHE A 10 4.37 3.38 -12.44
N GLY A 11 4.90 4.32 -13.24
CA GLY A 11 6.06 5.13 -12.86
C GLY A 11 5.79 5.95 -11.59
N CYS A 12 4.65 6.66 -11.53
CA CYS A 12 4.27 7.46 -10.37
C CYS A 12 4.11 6.62 -9.08
N TYR A 13 3.36 5.52 -9.13
CA TYR A 13 3.15 4.65 -7.98
C TYR A 13 4.43 3.88 -7.58
N GLY A 14 5.26 3.51 -8.55
CA GLY A 14 6.58 2.92 -8.31
C GLY A 14 7.53 3.88 -7.60
N LEU A 15 7.60 5.14 -8.03
CA LEU A 15 8.34 6.18 -7.32
C LEU A 15 7.77 6.44 -5.91
N GLY A 16 6.44 6.43 -5.78
CA GLY A 16 5.77 6.53 -4.48
C GLY A 16 6.18 5.40 -3.53
N LEU A 17 6.29 4.15 -4.01
CA LEU A 17 6.80 3.03 -3.21
C LEU A 17 8.23 3.27 -2.74
N LEU A 18 9.11 3.78 -3.62
CA LEU A 18 10.49 4.08 -3.26
C LEU A 18 10.58 5.15 -2.17
N PHE A 19 9.77 6.20 -2.26
CA PHE A 19 9.72 7.24 -1.23
C PHE A 19 9.17 6.73 0.09
N ASN A 20 8.14 5.87 0.07
CA ASN A 20 7.63 5.27 1.29
C ASN A 20 8.65 4.31 1.91
N LEU A 21 9.36 3.51 1.10
CA LEU A 21 10.43 2.63 1.57
C LEU A 21 11.54 3.44 2.27
N TRP A 22 11.93 4.57 1.67
CA TRP A 22 12.87 5.50 2.28
C TRP A 22 12.35 6.07 3.61
N ARG A 23 11.06 6.43 3.68
CA ARG A 23 10.43 6.95 4.90
C ARG A 23 10.30 5.89 6.00
N ILE A 24 10.10 4.62 5.68
CA ILE A 24 10.11 3.53 6.67
C ILE A 24 11.49 3.41 7.33
N VAL A 25 12.57 3.50 6.54
CA VAL A 25 13.95 3.36 7.06
C VAL A 25 14.39 4.58 7.85
N ARG A 26 14.06 5.80 7.39
CA ARG A 26 14.52 7.07 8.01
C ARG A 26 13.52 7.76 8.91
N GLY A 27 12.29 7.24 9.05
CA GLY A 27 11.26 7.86 9.87
C GLY A 27 11.70 8.01 11.33
N PRO A 28 11.59 9.21 11.93
CA PRO A 28 12.02 9.46 13.31
C PRO A 28 11.10 8.76 14.31
N ASP A 29 9.79 8.84 14.10
CA ASP A 29 8.79 8.26 14.98
C ASP A 29 8.26 6.92 14.47
N VAL A 30 7.83 6.06 15.40
CA VAL A 30 7.17 4.79 15.08
C VAL A 30 5.88 5.04 14.29
N ALA A 31 5.13 6.08 14.64
CA ALA A 31 3.90 6.48 13.93
C ALA A 31 4.18 6.85 12.47
N ASP A 32 5.27 7.58 12.18
CA ASP A 32 5.68 7.92 10.81
C ASP A 32 5.95 6.67 9.96
N ARG A 33 6.57 5.65 10.56
CA ARG A 33 6.87 4.39 9.86
C ARG A 33 5.61 3.58 9.60
N ILE A 34 4.66 3.57 10.54
CA ILE A 34 3.36 2.90 10.36
C ILE A 34 2.57 3.57 9.24
N LEU A 35 2.50 4.91 9.24
CA LEU A 35 1.82 5.66 8.16
C LEU A 35 2.49 5.43 6.81
N ALA A 36 3.83 5.38 6.76
CA ALA A 36 4.54 5.06 5.53
C ALA A 36 4.22 3.63 5.04
N LEU A 37 4.13 2.66 5.95
CA LEU A 37 3.76 1.27 5.63
C LEU A 37 2.32 1.17 5.11
N ASP A 38 1.37 1.85 5.76
CA ASP A 38 -0.02 1.93 5.29
C ASP A 38 -0.11 2.53 3.88
N THR A 39 0.63 3.61 3.63
CA THR A 39 0.70 4.23 2.31
C THR A 39 1.36 3.30 1.27
N MET A 40 2.32 2.45 1.65
CA MET A 40 2.88 1.44 0.74
C MET A 40 1.83 0.43 0.31
N VAL A 41 0.96 -0.01 1.22
CA VAL A 41 -0.11 -0.95 0.88
C VAL A 41 -1.06 -0.34 -0.15
N ILE A 42 -1.43 0.93 0.00
CA ILE A 42 -2.28 1.64 -0.97
C ILE A 42 -1.60 1.76 -2.33
N ASN A 43 -0.30 2.10 -2.38
CA ASN A 43 0.46 2.13 -3.63
C ASN A 43 0.53 0.75 -4.30
N LEU A 44 0.67 -0.32 -3.51
CA LEU A 44 0.65 -1.69 -4.02
C LEU A 44 -0.71 -2.05 -4.63
N ILE A 45 -1.80 -1.69 -3.96
CA ILE A 45 -3.17 -1.90 -4.47
C ILE A 45 -3.36 -1.19 -5.81
N ALA A 46 -2.90 0.06 -5.94
CA ALA A 46 -2.97 0.80 -7.19
C ALA A 46 -2.20 0.09 -8.32
N ILE A 47 -0.98 -0.41 -8.04
CA ILE A 47 -0.17 -1.16 -9.00
C ILE A 47 -0.87 -2.47 -9.44
N LEU A 48 -1.49 -3.20 -8.50
CA LEU A 48 -2.27 -4.40 -8.84
C LEU A 48 -3.45 -4.08 -9.77
N ILE A 49 -4.19 -3.02 -9.49
CA ILE A 49 -5.31 -2.59 -10.33
C ILE A 49 -4.81 -2.19 -11.73
N LEU A 50 -3.76 -1.37 -11.81
CA LEU A 50 -3.16 -0.97 -13.09
C LEU A 50 -2.68 -2.18 -13.90
N TYR A 51 -2.14 -3.20 -13.22
CA TYR A 51 -1.71 -4.45 -13.85
C TYR A 51 -2.89 -5.26 -14.39
N GLY A 52 -3.99 -5.32 -13.64
CA GLY A 52 -5.25 -5.92 -14.09
C GLY A 52 -5.82 -5.23 -15.33
N ILE A 53 -5.80 -3.89 -15.36
CA ILE A 53 -6.23 -3.11 -16.53
C ILE A 53 -5.33 -3.40 -17.74
N LEU A 54 -4.01 -3.47 -17.54
CA LEU A 54 -3.06 -3.75 -18.63
C LEU A 54 -3.27 -5.14 -19.26
N HIS A 55 -3.59 -6.15 -18.45
CA HIS A 55 -3.81 -7.53 -18.92
C HIS A 55 -5.28 -7.82 -19.29
N GLY A 56 -6.19 -6.88 -19.04
CA GLY A 56 -7.62 -7.04 -19.29
C GLY A 56 -8.29 -8.13 -18.43
N THR A 57 -7.78 -8.37 -17.21
CA THR A 57 -8.31 -9.41 -16.30
C THR A 57 -8.81 -8.82 -14.98
N ALA A 58 -9.94 -9.33 -14.49
CA ALA A 58 -10.51 -8.94 -13.21
C ALA A 58 -9.85 -9.63 -12.00
N ILE A 59 -9.00 -10.64 -12.21
CA ILE A 59 -8.39 -11.42 -11.13
C ILE A 59 -7.54 -10.53 -10.22
N TYR A 60 -6.79 -9.58 -10.81
CA TYR A 60 -5.96 -8.64 -10.04
C TYR A 60 -6.80 -7.64 -9.25
N TYR A 61 -8.00 -7.31 -9.72
CA TYR A 61 -8.94 -6.48 -8.96
C TYR A 61 -9.39 -7.20 -7.70
N GLU A 62 -9.81 -8.47 -7.81
CA GLU A 62 -10.19 -9.29 -6.65
C GLU A 62 -9.03 -9.44 -5.65
N ALA A 63 -7.82 -9.72 -6.14
CA ALA A 63 -6.61 -9.78 -5.31
C ALA A 63 -6.34 -8.45 -4.59
N SER A 64 -6.54 -7.31 -5.27
CA SER A 64 -6.34 -5.98 -4.69
C SER A 64 -7.35 -5.69 -3.56
N MET A 65 -8.59 -6.18 -3.67
CA MET A 65 -9.58 -6.06 -2.59
C MET A 65 -9.19 -6.89 -1.36
N LEU A 66 -8.69 -8.10 -1.56
CA LEU A 66 -8.18 -8.94 -0.46
C LEU A 66 -7.01 -8.24 0.25
N VAL A 67 -6.07 -7.69 -0.51
CA VAL A 67 -4.93 -6.93 0.03
C VAL A 67 -5.41 -5.68 0.77
N ALA A 68 -6.42 -4.97 0.26
CA ALA A 68 -6.99 -3.79 0.93
C ALA A 68 -7.60 -4.14 2.30
N MET A 69 -8.36 -5.23 2.38
CA MET A 69 -8.95 -5.68 3.65
C MET A 69 -7.88 -6.07 4.67
N VAL A 70 -6.90 -6.89 4.27
CA VAL A 70 -5.82 -7.33 5.18
C VAL A 70 -4.91 -6.18 5.58
N GLY A 71 -4.61 -5.29 4.64
CA GLY A 71 -3.78 -4.10 4.85
C GLY A 71 -4.36 -3.18 5.91
N PHE A 72 -5.64 -2.83 5.77
CA PHE A 72 -6.34 -2.00 6.73
C PHE A 72 -6.34 -2.60 8.15
N VAL A 73 -6.66 -3.89 8.27
CA VAL A 73 -6.68 -4.58 9.57
C VAL A 73 -5.29 -4.59 10.21
N SER A 74 -4.25 -4.77 9.41
CA SER A 74 -2.85 -4.77 9.88
C SER A 74 -2.46 -3.41 10.47
N THR A 75 -2.79 -2.30 9.80
CA THR A 75 -2.50 -0.95 10.31
C THR A 75 -3.26 -0.66 11.61
N VAL A 76 -4.55 -1.03 11.69
CA VAL A 76 -5.35 -0.86 12.92
C VAL A 76 -4.76 -1.64 14.09
N ALA A 77 -4.37 -2.90 13.87
CA ALA A 77 -3.73 -3.73 14.90
C ALA A 77 -2.41 -3.12 15.38
N TYR A 78 -1.60 -2.58 14.47
CA TYR A 78 -0.33 -1.95 14.81
C TYR A 78 -0.51 -0.66 15.62
N CYS A 79 -1.46 0.20 15.23
CA CYS A 79 -1.78 1.41 15.99
C CYS A 79 -2.31 1.08 17.40
N ARG A 80 -3.16 0.05 17.53
CA ARG A 80 -3.63 -0.45 18.83
C ARG A 80 -2.48 -0.93 19.70
N PHE A 81 -1.58 -1.73 19.14
CA PHE A 81 -0.41 -2.23 19.85
C PHE A 81 0.48 -1.10 20.39
N VAL A 82 0.76 -0.08 19.56
CA VAL A 82 1.58 1.07 19.98
C VAL A 82 0.93 1.89 21.09
N LEU A 83 -0.40 2.02 21.10
CA LEU A 83 -1.12 2.81 22.10
C LEU A 83 -1.36 2.07 23.41
N ARG A 84 -1.62 0.76 23.37
CA ARG A 84 -2.07 -0.02 24.55
C ARG A 84 -1.08 -1.07 25.04
N GLY A 85 -0.03 -1.36 24.29
CA GLY A 85 0.92 -2.43 24.61
C GLY A 85 0.42 -3.85 24.31
N ASP A 86 -0.90 -4.04 24.21
CA ASP A 86 -1.56 -5.30 23.84
C ASP A 86 -2.55 -5.12 22.68
N ILE A 87 -2.67 -6.17 21.86
CA ILE A 87 -3.54 -6.20 20.67
C ILE A 87 -4.95 -6.69 21.03
N ILE A 88 -5.04 -7.61 22.00
CA ILE A 88 -6.26 -8.29 22.44
C ILE A 88 -6.31 -8.18 23.97
N GLU A 89 -7.38 -7.58 24.49
CA GLU A 89 -7.76 -7.65 25.91
C GLU A 89 -8.37 -9.01 26.23
#